data_AF-A0AA91I888-F1
#
_entry.id   AF-A0AA91I888-F1
#
_cell.length_a   1.000
_cell.length_b   1.000
_cell.length_c   1.000
_cell.angle_alpha   90.00
_cell.angle_beta   90.00
_cell.angle_gamma   90.00
#
_symmetry.space_group_name_H-M   'P 1'
#
loop_
_entity.id
_entity.type
_entity.pdbx_description
1 polymer ?
#
loop_
_entity_poly.entity_id
_entity_poly.type
_entity_poly.pdbx_seq_one_letter_code
_entity_poly.pdbx_strand_id
1 'polypeptide(L)'
;MATKTIARPTTPVASEDNAQDAADLLENTLSQLEALLWVCHGEDIDWCSGDGPRRLDNLLWLAAELASKAGELFQMSEKARRRAPDTGI
;
A
#
# COMPACT_ATOMS: atom_id res chain seq x y z
N MET A 1 -34.73 36.01 18.78
CA MET A 1 -33.75 35.25 19.58
C MET A 1 -33.53 33.92 18.87
N ALA A 2 -32.41 33.73 18.16
CA ALA A 2 -32.19 32.57 17.28
C ALA A 2 -31.33 31.51 17.99
N THR A 3 -31.88 30.30 18.13
CA THR A 3 -31.24 29.15 18.76
C THR A 3 -30.13 28.59 17.88
N LYS A 4 -28.90 28.52 18.42
CA LYS A 4 -27.70 28.05 17.72
C LYS A 4 -27.63 26.52 17.80
N THR A 5 -27.87 25.85 16.68
CA THR A 5 -27.62 24.42 16.50
C THR A 5 -26.12 24.15 16.52
N ILE A 6 -25.62 23.57 17.60
CA ILE A 6 -24.22 23.12 17.69
C ILE A 6 -24.19 21.67 17.18
N ALA A 7 -23.67 21.48 15.96
CA ALA A 7 -23.33 20.17 15.46
C ALA A 7 -22.24 19.56 16.35
N ARG A 8 -22.53 18.38 16.92
CA ARG A 8 -21.57 17.59 17.71
C ARG A 8 -20.41 17.20 16.79
N PRO A 9 -19.15 17.51 17.13
CA PRO A 9 -18.01 16.98 16.41
C PRO A 9 -18.00 15.46 16.65
N THR A 10 -18.18 14.68 15.60
CA THR A 10 -17.85 13.25 15.64
C THR A 10 -16.33 13.18 15.66
N THR A 11 -15.76 13.02 16.85
CA THR A 11 -14.36 12.63 16.99
C THR A 11 -14.20 11.32 16.21
N PRO A 12 -13.34 11.25 15.18
CA PRO A 12 -12.99 9.97 14.60
C PRO A 12 -12.39 9.17 15.75
N VAL A 13 -13.04 8.06 16.11
CA VAL A 13 -12.40 7.04 16.93
C VAL A 13 -11.18 6.64 16.11
N ALA A 14 -10.00 7.04 16.58
CA ALA A 14 -8.76 6.46 16.08
C ALA A 14 -8.90 4.97 16.38
N SER A 15 -9.14 4.16 15.34
CA SER A 15 -9.13 2.71 15.46
C SER A 15 -7.76 2.32 16.00
N GLU A 16 -7.70 2.00 17.29
CA GLU A 16 -6.54 1.47 18.00
C GLU A 16 -6.19 0.02 17.58
N ASP A 17 -6.67 -0.40 16.41
CA ASP A 17 -6.42 -1.69 15.78
C ASP A 17 -5.72 -1.54 14.41
N ASN A 18 -5.03 -0.40 14.19
CA ASN A 18 -4.21 -0.15 13.00
C ASN A 18 -2.77 -0.66 13.14
N ALA A 19 -2.52 -1.63 14.01
CA ALA A 19 -1.28 -2.41 13.94
C ALA A 19 -1.45 -3.47 12.84
N GLN A 20 -1.67 -3.02 11.61
CA GLN A 20 -1.73 -3.90 10.45
C GLN A 20 -0.42 -4.68 10.41
N ASP A 21 -0.49 -6.01 10.45
CA ASP A 21 0.71 -6.87 10.54
C ASP A 21 1.62 -6.54 9.36
N ALA A 22 2.94 -6.58 9.58
CA ALA A 22 3.91 -6.38 8.50
C ALA A 22 3.66 -7.37 7.34
N ALA A 23 3.11 -8.55 7.65
CA ALA A 23 2.62 -9.50 6.65
C ALA A 23 1.41 -8.97 5.85
N ASP A 24 0.39 -8.43 6.50
CA ASP A 24 -0.80 -7.86 5.84
C ASP A 24 -0.43 -6.64 4.96
N LEU A 25 0.47 -5.80 5.45
CA LEU A 25 1.00 -4.67 4.69
C LEU A 25 1.82 -5.12 3.48
N LEU A 26 2.59 -6.21 3.62
CA LEU A 26 3.34 -6.81 2.51
C LEU A 26 2.38 -7.33 1.44
N GLU A 27 1.37 -8.10 1.83
CA GLU A 27 0.38 -8.66 0.90
C GLU A 27 -0.34 -7.55 0.11
N ASN A 28 -0.76 -6.49 0.81
CA ASN A 28 -1.36 -5.33 0.18
C ASN A 28 -0.39 -4.63 -0.80
N THR A 29 0.87 -4.44 -0.40
CA THR A 29 1.88 -3.83 -1.27
C THR A 29 2.14 -4.66 -2.52
N LEU A 30 2.20 -5.99 -2.40
CA LEU A 30 2.35 -6.90 -3.54
C LEU A 30 1.13 -6.86 -4.46
N SER A 31 -0.08 -6.81 -3.91
CA SER A 31 -1.33 -6.70 -4.68
C SER A 31 -1.38 -5.39 -5.47
N GLN A 32 -0.93 -4.28 -4.88
CA GLN A 32 -0.82 -2.98 -5.57
C GLN A 32 0.22 -3.02 -6.69
N LEU A 33 1.37 -3.66 -6.46
CA LEU A 33 2.40 -3.83 -7.48
C LEU A 33 1.88 -4.70 -8.64
N GLU A 34 1.19 -5.80 -8.35
CA GLU A 34 0.59 -6.67 -9.37
C GLU A 34 -0.44 -5.92 -10.22
N ALA A 35 -1.37 -5.20 -9.58
CA ALA A 35 -2.36 -4.39 -10.28
C ALA A 35 -1.71 -3.33 -11.18
N LEU A 36 -0.65 -2.68 -10.71
CA LEU A 36 0.10 -1.70 -11.48
C LEU A 36 0.79 -2.32 -12.70
N LEU A 37 1.43 -3.48 -12.53
CA LEU A 37 2.06 -4.21 -13.64
C LEU A 37 1.02 -4.71 -14.65
N TRP A 38 -0.17 -5.08 -14.18
CA TRP A 38 -1.27 -5.48 -15.06
C TRP A 38 -1.74 -4.33 -15.95
N VAL A 39 -1.80 -3.12 -15.40
CA VAL A 39 -2.07 -1.90 -16.20
C VAL A 39 -0.99 -1.69 -17.26
N CYS A 40 0.29 -1.91 -16.93
CA CYS A 40 1.38 -1.80 -17.92
C CYS A 40 1.27 -2.79 -19.09
N HIS A 41 0.65 -3.94 -18.87
CA HIS A 41 0.48 -5.01 -19.87
C HIS A 41 -0.75 -4.82 -20.78
N GLY A 42 -1.58 -3.79 -20.57
CA GLY A 42 -2.77 -3.57 -21.41
C GLY A 42 -2.41 -3.41 -22.89
N GLU A 43 -3.05 -4.19 -23.78
CA GLU A 43 -2.81 -4.18 -25.24
C GLU A 43 -3.08 -2.80 -25.89
N ASP A 44 -3.83 -1.92 -25.21
CA ASP A 44 -4.25 -0.61 -25.73
C ASP A 44 -3.35 0.56 -25.33
N ILE A 45 -2.20 0.33 -24.68
CA ILE A 45 -1.35 1.44 -24.23
C ILE A 45 -0.18 1.70 -25.18
N ASP A 46 -0.24 2.84 -25.86
CA ASP A 46 0.90 3.38 -26.61
C ASP A 46 1.89 4.06 -25.65
N TRP A 47 2.93 3.31 -25.29
CA TRP A 47 4.07 3.80 -24.51
C TRP A 47 5.12 4.53 -25.34
N CYS A 48 5.08 4.43 -26.67
CA CYS A 48 6.14 4.89 -27.56
C CYS A 48 5.88 6.31 -28.10
N SER A 49 4.63 6.76 -28.13
CA SER A 49 4.26 8.06 -28.70
C SER A 49 3.77 9.07 -27.67
N GLY A 50 3.88 10.37 -28.02
CA GLY A 50 3.40 11.48 -27.19
C GLY A 50 4.01 11.46 -25.78
N ASP A 51 3.17 11.52 -24.76
CA ASP A 51 3.58 11.45 -23.35
C ASP A 51 3.83 10.01 -22.84
N GLY A 52 3.73 8.99 -23.72
CA GLY A 52 3.93 7.57 -23.39
C GLY A 52 5.24 7.29 -22.64
N PRO A 53 6.41 7.73 -23.13
CA PRO A 53 7.69 7.43 -22.48
C PRO A 53 7.81 8.03 -21.08
N ARG A 54 7.29 9.25 -20.88
CA ARG A 54 7.28 9.91 -19.56
C ARG A 54 6.34 9.21 -18.59
N ARG A 55 5.16 8.76 -19.04
CA ARG A 55 4.23 8.00 -18.20
C ARG A 55 4.81 6.64 -17.82
N LEU A 56 5.47 5.97 -18.76
CA LEU A 56 6.16 4.70 -18.50
C LEU A 56 7.28 4.88 -17.47
N ASP A 57 8.12 5.90 -17.61
CA ASP A 57 9.20 6.21 -16.66
C ASP A 57 8.66 6.40 -15.23
N ASN A 58 7.59 7.20 -15.07
CA ASN A 58 6.94 7.38 -13.78
C ASN A 58 6.34 6.09 -13.20
N LEU A 59 5.74 5.24 -14.05
CA LEU A 59 5.18 3.96 -13.62
C LEU A 59 6.27 2.98 -13.17
N LEU A 60 7.37 2.92 -13.92
CA LEU A 60 8.53 2.10 -13.56
C LEU A 60 9.17 2.58 -12.26
N TRP A 61 9.26 3.90 -12.07
CA TRP A 61 9.71 4.48 -10.80
C TRP A 61 8.81 4.06 -9.64
N LEU A 62 7.48 4.18 -9.80
CA LEU A 62 6.52 3.77 -8.78
C LEU A 62 6.59 2.25 -8.49
N ALA A 63 6.76 1.42 -9.52
CA ALA A 63 6.96 -0.02 -9.37
C ALA A 63 8.22 -0.34 -8.55
N ALA A 64 9.32 0.37 -8.80
CA ALA A 64 10.57 0.20 -8.07
C ALA A 64 10.43 0.58 -6.59
N GLU A 65 9.70 1.65 -6.28
CA GLU A 65 9.40 2.05 -4.90
C GLU A 65 8.53 1.00 -4.18
N LEU A 66 7.48 0.51 -4.84
CA LEU A 66 6.62 -0.55 -4.28
C LEU A 66 7.40 -1.85 -4.04
N ALA A 67 8.26 -2.24 -4.96
CA ALA A 67 9.12 -3.42 -4.82
C ALA A 67 10.11 -3.27 -3.65
N SER A 68 10.72 -2.09 -3.50
CA SER A 68 11.63 -1.80 -2.38
C SER A 68 10.91 -1.88 -1.04
N LYS A 69 9.72 -1.27 -0.95
CA LYS A 69 8.87 -1.32 0.25
C LYS A 69 8.43 -2.74 0.59
N ALA A 70 8.07 -3.56 -0.41
CA ALA A 70 7.75 -4.96 -0.20
C ALA A 70 8.95 -5.73 0.39
N GLY A 71 10.17 -5.46 -0.07
CA GLY A 71 11.38 -6.04 0.50
C GLY A 71 11.59 -5.69 1.98
N GLU A 72 11.34 -4.44 2.37
CA GLU A 72 11.41 -4.01 3.76
C GLU A 72 10.35 -4.68 4.63
N LEU A 73 9.10 -4.70 4.18
CA LEU A 73 7.98 -5.33 4.89
C LEU A 73 8.20 -6.83 5.06
N PHE A 74 8.75 -7.50 4.05
CA PHE A 74 9.15 -8.90 4.14
C PHE A 74 10.21 -9.12 5.22
N GLN A 75 11.26 -8.28 5.27
CA GLN A 75 12.24 -8.42 6.35
C GLN A 75 11.64 -8.16 7.73
N MET A 76 10.72 -7.21 7.85
CA MET A 76 10.02 -6.93 9.11
C MET A 76 9.15 -8.10 9.54
N SER A 77 8.38 -8.71 8.62
CA SER A 77 7.54 -9.86 8.90
C SER A 77 8.37 -11.10 9.28
N GLU A 78 9.49 -11.35 8.59
CA GLU A 78 10.43 -12.43 8.95
C GLU A 78 11.04 -12.21 10.34
N LYS A 79 11.44 -10.97 10.67
CA LYS A 79 11.97 -10.63 12.00
C LYS A 79 10.91 -10.81 13.09
N ALA A 80 9.66 -10.43 12.83
CA ALA A 80 8.54 -10.64 13.74
C ALA A 80 8.29 -12.14 13.96
N ARG A 81 8.25 -12.94 12.88
CA ARG A 81 8.05 -14.39 12.96
C ARG A 81 9.14 -15.08 13.77
N ARG A 82 10.41 -14.66 13.62
CA ARG A 82 11.54 -15.21 14.38
C ARG A 82 11.58 -14.77 15.85
N ARG A 83 10.93 -13.64 16.18
CA ARG A 83 10.84 -13.14 17.56
C ARG A 83 9.65 -13.69 18.33
N ALA A 84 8.63 -14.21 17.64
CA ALA A 84 7.59 -14.99 18.26
C ALA A 84 8.23 -16.29 18.79
N PRO A 85 8.31 -16.50 20.13
CA PRO A 85 8.75 -17.78 20.64
C PRO A 85 7.76 -18.85 20.15
N ASP A 86 8.28 -20.01 19.74
CA ASP A 86 7.49 -21.22 19.46
C ASP A 86 6.52 -21.41 20.63
N THR A 87 5.28 -20.98 20.43
CA THR A 87 4.19 -21.31 21.35
C THR A 87 3.70 -22.67 20.89
N GLY A 88 4.59 -23.66 21.01
CA GLY A 88 4.26 -25.05 20.81
C GLY A 88 3.35 -25.49 21.96
N ILE A 89 2.13 -25.88 21.60
CA ILE A 89 1.27 -26.75 22.40
C ILE A 89 1.06 -28.02 21.61
#